data_AF-A0A942GSF8-F1
#
_entry.id   AF-A0A942GSF8-F1
#
_cell.length_a   1.000
_cell.length_b   1.000
_cell.length_c   1.000
_cell.angle_alpha   90.00
_cell.angle_beta   90.00
_cell.angle_gamma   90.00
#
_symmetry.space_group_name_H-M   'P 1'
#
loop_
_entity.id
_entity.type
_entity.pdbx_description
1 polymer ?
#
loop_
_entity_poly.entity_id
_entity_poly.type
_entity_poly.pdbx_seq_one_letter_code
_entity_poly.pdbx_strand_id
1 'polypeptide(L)'
;MLYISLVLGVGAIAVAFYIRAKILALSPGDEKMQEVGKAIREGALAYLQQQAKLMLVFIAVLSVLLFGMYQPTFGANIAGLMVVCFILGVAASYIAGYVGMDSAVNGNMRTAHAALTSYKNSLETAFLSGAIAGLLTVGLGLIGATAIFLLFGSDATKLLVGFGFGGSLAALFMRVGGGIYTKAADVGADLVG
;
A
#
# COMPACT_ATOMS: atom_id res chain seq x y z
N MET A 1 1.24 5.00 -26.48
CA MET A 1 1.03 5.59 -25.14
C MET A 1 0.89 4.54 -24.05
N LEU A 2 0.00 3.54 -24.15
CA LEU A 2 -0.18 2.51 -23.11
C LEU A 2 1.11 1.72 -22.77
N TYR A 3 1.90 1.31 -23.77
CA TYR A 3 3.18 0.63 -23.50
C TYR A 3 4.20 1.50 -22.75
N ILE A 4 4.19 2.82 -22.97
CA ILE A 4 5.05 3.76 -22.24
C ILE A 4 4.61 3.81 -20.78
N SER A 5 3.29 3.89 -20.53
CA SER A 5 2.75 3.81 -19.17
C SER A 5 3.18 2.52 -18.50
N LEU A 6 3.04 1.35 -19.15
CA LEU A 6 3.46 0.08 -18.56
C LEU A 6 4.94 0.08 -18.16
N VAL A 7 5.82 0.56 -19.03
CA VAL A 7 7.26 0.65 -18.77
C VAL A 7 7.55 1.58 -17.59
N LEU A 8 6.88 2.74 -17.51
CA LEU A 8 7.04 3.66 -16.37
C LEU A 8 6.52 3.07 -15.06
N GLY A 9 5.42 2.30 -15.09
CA GLY A 9 4.88 1.62 -13.93
C GLY A 9 5.83 0.55 -13.39
N VAL A 10 6.38 -0.27 -14.28
CA VAL A 10 7.41 -1.28 -13.94
C VAL A 10 8.67 -0.59 -13.45
N GLY A 11 9.10 0.50 -14.10
CA GLY A 11 10.23 1.32 -13.69
C GLY A 11 10.07 1.89 -12.28
N ALA A 12 8.89 2.41 -11.94
CA ALA A 12 8.60 2.92 -10.60
C ALA A 12 8.75 1.83 -9.53
N ILE A 13 8.22 0.62 -9.78
CA ILE A 13 8.37 -0.52 -8.87
C ILE A 13 9.84 -0.93 -8.75
N ALA A 14 10.56 -1.00 -9.87
CA ALA A 14 11.99 -1.35 -9.86
C ALA A 14 12.82 -0.34 -9.04
N VAL A 15 12.56 0.96 -9.22
CA VAL A 15 13.20 2.02 -8.44
C VAL A 15 12.83 1.89 -6.96
N ALA A 16 11.57 1.58 -6.62
CA ALA A 16 11.16 1.38 -5.24
C ALA A 16 11.95 0.23 -4.57
N PHE A 17 12.10 -0.91 -5.25
CA PHE A 17 12.89 -2.02 -4.73
C PHE A 17 14.39 -1.72 -4.66
N TYR A 18 14.93 -0.96 -5.63
CA TYR A 18 16.31 -0.50 -5.61
C TYR A 18 16.58 0.40 -4.38
N ILE A 19 15.71 1.38 -4.14
CA ILE A 19 15.81 2.26 -2.97
C ILE A 19 15.67 1.44 -1.69
N ARG A 20 14.72 0.50 -1.63
CA ARG A 20 14.56 -0.40 -0.48
C ARG A 20 15.84 -1.19 -0.19
N ALA A 21 16.49 -1.75 -1.21
CA ALA A 21 17.76 -2.45 -1.05
C ALA A 21 18.86 -1.52 -0.52
N LYS A 22 18.97 -0.31 -1.06
CA LYS A 22 19.94 0.71 -0.61
C LYS A 22 19.74 1.04 0.87
N ILE A 23 18.49 1.21 1.31
CA ILE A 23 18.17 1.52 2.71
C ILE A 23 18.47 0.32 3.60
N LEU A 24 18.06 -0.89 3.21
CA LEU A 24 18.31 -2.09 4.02
C LEU A 24 19.80 -2.38 4.22
N ALA A 25 20.65 -1.97 3.29
CA ALA A 25 22.10 -2.05 3.40
C ALA A 25 22.72 -1.08 4.44
N LEU A 26 22.00 -0.04 4.86
CA LEU A 26 22.45 0.84 5.94
C LEU A 26 22.39 0.12 7.29
N SER A 27 23.28 0.51 8.20
CA SER A 27 23.33 -0.03 9.56
C SER A 27 22.01 0.20 10.29
N PRO A 28 21.39 -0.85 10.87
CA PRO A 28 20.16 -0.74 11.65
C PRO A 28 20.36 -0.10 13.04
N GLY A 29 21.60 0.27 13.39
CA GLY A 29 21.95 0.85 14.69
C GLY A 29 22.33 -0.19 15.73
N ASP A 30 22.38 0.25 16.99
CA ASP A 30 22.74 -0.59 18.12
C ASP A 30 21.64 -1.60 18.48
N GLU A 31 21.93 -2.48 19.44
CA GLU A 31 21.03 -3.56 19.85
C GLU A 31 19.70 -3.03 20.41
N LYS A 32 19.74 -1.91 21.15
CA LYS A 32 18.55 -1.27 21.72
C LYS A 32 17.65 -0.67 20.62
N MET A 33 18.24 0.00 19.63
CA MET A 33 17.49 0.51 18.47
C MET A 33 16.80 -0.63 17.72
N GLN A 34 17.48 -1.75 17.55
CA GLN A 34 16.93 -2.93 16.88
C GLN A 34 15.81 -3.59 17.68
N GLU A 35 15.92 -3.65 19.01
CA GLU A 35 14.88 -4.18 19.89
C GLU A 35 13.58 -3.36 19.78
N VAL A 36 13.68 -2.03 19.90
CA VAL A 36 12.54 -1.13 19.76
C VAL A 36 11.90 -1.25 18.37
N GLY A 37 12.72 -1.25 17.31
CA GLY A 37 12.18 -1.38 15.95
C GLY A 37 11.53 -2.73 15.67
N LYS A 38 12.00 -3.82 16.29
CA LYS A 38 11.32 -5.13 16.23
C LYS A 38 9.94 -5.07 16.88
N ALA A 39 9.82 -4.48 18.07
CA ALA A 39 8.53 -4.32 18.76
C ALA A 39 7.54 -3.49 17.93
N ILE A 40 8.01 -2.37 17.34
CA ILE A 40 7.20 -1.55 16.43
C ILE A 40 6.76 -2.36 15.20
N ARG A 41 7.69 -3.12 14.60
CA ARG A 41 7.40 -3.93 13.42
C ARG A 41 6.37 -5.00 13.70
N GLU A 42 6.49 -5.70 14.83
CA GLU A 42 5.55 -6.72 15.24
C GLU A 42 4.15 -6.14 15.44
N GLY A 43 4.03 -5.03 16.18
CA GLY A 43 2.75 -4.35 16.39
C GLY A 43 2.12 -3.86 15.08
N ALA A 44 2.92 -3.25 14.21
CA ALA A 44 2.48 -2.75 12.91
C ALA A 44 1.98 -3.88 11.98
N LEU A 45 2.69 -5.01 11.93
CA LEU A 45 2.29 -6.17 11.14
C LEU A 45 1.06 -6.87 11.71
N ALA A 46 0.97 -7.00 13.04
CA ALA A 46 -0.21 -7.56 13.71
C ALA A 46 -1.47 -6.72 13.41
N TYR A 47 -1.33 -5.39 13.45
CA TYR A 47 -2.39 -4.46 13.07
C TYR A 47 -2.85 -4.67 11.61
N LEU A 48 -1.90 -4.69 10.65
CA LEU A 48 -2.24 -4.89 9.23
C LEU A 48 -2.92 -6.24 8.98
N GLN A 49 -2.46 -7.30 9.63
CA GLN A 49 -3.07 -8.62 9.53
C GLN A 49 -4.51 -8.62 10.05
N GLN A 50 -4.76 -7.98 11.19
CA GLN A 50 -6.10 -7.88 11.76
C GLN A 50 -7.02 -7.03 10.86
N GLN A 51 -6.51 -5.91 10.35
CA GLN A 51 -7.25 -5.07 9.41
C GLN A 51 -7.60 -5.82 8.11
N ALA A 52 -6.66 -6.57 7.56
CA ALA A 52 -6.88 -7.40 6.36
C ALA A 52 -7.97 -8.45 6.59
N LYS A 53 -7.95 -9.14 7.73
CA LYS A 53 -8.99 -10.12 8.10
C LYS A 53 -10.38 -9.49 8.17
N LEU A 54 -10.51 -8.33 8.81
CA LEU A 54 -11.79 -7.62 8.90
C LEU A 54 -12.27 -7.15 7.51
N MET A 55 -11.34 -6.73 6.65
CA MET A 55 -11.68 -6.25 5.32
C MET A 55 -12.22 -7.35 4.40
N LEU A 56 -11.85 -8.62 4.60
CA LEU A 56 -12.38 -9.75 3.81
C LEU A 56 -13.90 -9.80 3.80
N VAL A 57 -14.55 -9.49 4.93
CA VAL A 57 -16.02 -9.47 5.02
C VAL A 57 -16.59 -8.36 4.13
N PHE A 58 -16.01 -7.15 4.19
CA PHE A 58 -16.42 -6.02 3.35
C PHE A 58 -16.19 -6.28 1.86
N ILE A 59 -15.05 -6.88 1.50
CA ILE A 59 -14.73 -7.27 0.12
C ILE A 59 -15.77 -8.26 -0.39
N ALA A 60 -16.13 -9.27 0.39
CA ALA A 60 -17.13 -10.27 0.00
C ALA A 60 -18.51 -9.63 -0.22
N VAL A 61 -18.98 -8.82 0.74
CA VAL A 61 -20.28 -8.13 0.64
C VAL A 61 -20.32 -7.20 -0.57
N LEU A 62 -19.28 -6.37 -0.75
CA LEU A 62 -19.22 -5.43 -1.88
C LEU A 62 -19.04 -6.13 -3.22
N SER A 63 -18.38 -7.28 -3.27
CA SER A 63 -18.26 -8.08 -4.49
C SER A 63 -19.62 -8.60 -4.95
N VAL A 64 -20.44 -9.13 -4.02
CA VAL A 64 -21.81 -9.58 -4.31
C VAL A 64 -22.68 -8.41 -4.75
N LEU A 65 -22.58 -7.27 -4.05
CA LEU A 65 -23.35 -6.08 -4.34
C LEU A 65 -22.99 -5.49 -5.71
N LEU A 66 -21.70 -5.37 -6.04
CA LEU A 66 -21.24 -4.92 -7.35
C LEU A 66 -21.72 -5.84 -8.46
N PHE A 67 -21.60 -7.17 -8.27
CA PHE A 67 -22.10 -8.12 -9.25
C PHE A 67 -23.60 -7.95 -9.48
N GLY A 68 -24.40 -7.94 -8.41
CA GLY A 68 -25.86 -7.83 -8.48
C GLY A 68 -26.34 -6.52 -9.10
N MET A 69 -25.66 -5.40 -8.81
CA MET A 69 -26.02 -4.10 -9.39
C MET A 69 -25.67 -3.99 -10.88
N TYR A 70 -24.53 -4.52 -11.30
CA TYR A 70 -24.04 -4.32 -12.67
C TYR A 70 -24.43 -5.43 -13.64
N GLN A 71 -24.80 -6.62 -13.15
CA GLN A 71 -25.31 -7.72 -13.98
C GLN A 71 -26.50 -7.32 -14.87
N PRO A 72 -27.57 -6.64 -14.37
CA PRO A 72 -28.71 -6.29 -15.22
C PRO A 72 -28.39 -5.22 -16.27
N THR A 73 -27.35 -4.41 -16.04
CA THR A 73 -27.01 -3.26 -16.91
C THR A 73 -26.00 -3.64 -18.00
N PHE A 74 -24.96 -4.42 -17.66
CA PHE A 74 -23.83 -4.71 -18.56
C PHE A 74 -23.69 -6.20 -18.90
N GLY A 75 -24.57 -7.05 -18.39
CA GLY A 75 -24.48 -8.51 -18.54
C GLY A 75 -23.53 -9.17 -17.54
N ALA A 76 -23.73 -10.48 -17.33
CA ALA A 76 -23.00 -11.25 -16.31
C ALA A 76 -21.48 -11.27 -16.52
N ASN A 77 -21.02 -11.27 -17.77
CA ASN A 77 -19.59 -11.33 -18.10
C ASN A 77 -18.84 -10.07 -17.63
N ILE A 78 -19.36 -8.87 -17.95
CA ILE A 78 -18.72 -7.61 -17.57
C ILE A 78 -18.83 -7.39 -16.06
N ALA A 79 -19.97 -7.73 -15.45
CA ALA A 79 -20.15 -7.63 -14.00
C ALA A 79 -19.16 -8.53 -13.24
N GLY A 80 -18.95 -9.76 -13.70
CA GLY A 80 -17.94 -10.66 -13.13
C GLY A 80 -16.52 -10.11 -13.24
N LEU A 81 -16.14 -9.60 -14.43
CA LEU A 81 -14.83 -8.98 -14.64
C LEU A 81 -14.63 -7.72 -13.78
N MET A 82 -15.69 -6.95 -13.52
CA MET A 82 -15.63 -5.77 -12.66
C MET A 82 -15.32 -6.16 -11.21
N VAL A 83 -15.90 -7.25 -10.71
CA VAL A 83 -15.59 -7.78 -9.37
C VAL A 83 -14.14 -8.26 -9.30
N VAL A 84 -13.65 -8.93 -10.34
CA VAL A 84 -12.23 -9.32 -10.42
C VAL A 84 -11.32 -8.08 -10.37
N CYS A 85 -11.64 -7.04 -11.15
CA CYS A 85 -10.90 -5.79 -11.14
C CYS A 85 -10.95 -5.09 -9.78
N PHE A 86 -12.10 -5.12 -9.10
CA PHE A 86 -12.26 -4.63 -7.73
C PHE A 86 -11.32 -5.35 -6.75
N ILE A 87 -11.30 -6.68 -6.77
CA ILE A 87 -10.41 -7.47 -5.90
C ILE A 87 -8.94 -7.18 -6.23
N LEU A 88 -8.57 -7.06 -7.51
CA LEU A 88 -7.23 -6.67 -7.93
C LEU A 88 -6.83 -5.29 -7.42
N GLY A 89 -7.76 -4.32 -7.43
CA GLY A 89 -7.55 -2.98 -6.89
C GLY A 89 -7.31 -3.00 -5.37
N VAL A 90 -8.12 -3.77 -4.64
CA VAL A 90 -7.94 -3.98 -3.19
C VAL A 90 -6.58 -4.62 -2.90
N ALA A 91 -6.23 -5.69 -3.64
CA ALA A 91 -4.96 -6.39 -3.47
C ALA A 91 -3.77 -5.47 -3.75
N ALA A 92 -3.80 -4.70 -4.83
CA ALA A 92 -2.76 -3.73 -5.16
C ALA A 92 -2.54 -2.69 -4.05
N SER A 93 -3.64 -2.15 -3.50
CA SER A 93 -3.59 -1.18 -2.39
C SER A 93 -3.00 -1.79 -1.13
N TYR A 94 -3.40 -3.01 -0.76
CA TYR A 94 -2.84 -3.72 0.39
C TYR A 94 -1.37 -4.08 0.24
N ILE A 95 -0.95 -4.52 -0.96
CA ILE A 95 0.46 -4.81 -1.24
C ILE A 95 1.29 -3.54 -1.07
N ALA A 96 0.84 -2.42 -1.64
CA ALA A 96 1.50 -1.14 -1.47
C ALA A 96 1.58 -0.71 0.01
N GLY A 97 0.48 -0.86 0.76
CA GLY A 97 0.43 -0.56 2.19
C GLY A 97 1.36 -1.42 3.04
N TYR A 98 1.37 -2.73 2.80
CA TYR A 98 2.19 -3.68 3.56
C TYR A 98 3.68 -3.46 3.31
N VAL A 99 4.09 -3.36 2.04
CA VAL A 99 5.50 -3.12 1.69
C VAL A 99 5.94 -1.72 2.13
N GLY A 100 5.05 -0.72 2.00
CA GLY A 100 5.29 0.63 2.50
C GLY A 100 5.54 0.66 4.01
N MET A 101 4.72 -0.05 4.78
CA MET A 101 4.86 -0.13 6.24
C MET A 101 6.13 -0.88 6.65
N ASP A 102 6.44 -2.03 6.04
CA ASP A 102 7.69 -2.76 6.31
C ASP A 102 8.92 -1.89 6.00
N SER A 103 8.87 -1.14 4.90
CA SER A 103 9.93 -0.20 4.53
C SER A 103 10.06 0.96 5.53
N ALA A 104 8.94 1.54 5.96
CA ALA A 104 8.93 2.63 6.93
C ALA A 104 9.54 2.21 8.27
N VAL A 105 9.12 1.06 8.83
CA VAL A 105 9.65 0.59 10.12
C VAL A 105 11.14 0.28 10.04
N ASN A 106 11.60 -0.36 8.96
CA ASN A 106 13.02 -0.60 8.73
C ASN A 106 13.83 0.69 8.51
N GLY A 107 13.21 1.68 7.88
CA GLY A 107 13.78 3.01 7.64
C GLY A 107 13.92 3.84 8.92
N ASN A 108 13.00 3.70 9.87
CA ASN A 108 12.99 4.48 11.12
C ASN A 108 14.25 4.27 11.96
N MET A 109 14.64 3.01 12.23
CA MET A 109 15.85 2.71 13.00
C MET A 109 17.12 3.24 12.31
N ARG A 110 17.20 3.06 10.99
CA ARG A 110 18.34 3.51 10.18
C ARG A 110 18.45 5.03 10.12
N THR A 111 17.30 5.70 10.05
CA THR A 111 17.20 7.16 10.13
C THR A 111 17.67 7.67 11.49
N ALA A 112 17.24 7.02 12.59
CA ALA A 112 17.67 7.36 13.94
C ALA A 112 19.18 7.18 14.12
N HIS A 113 19.75 6.07 13.63
CA HIS A 113 21.19 5.86 13.66
C HIS A 113 21.95 6.88 12.79
N ALA A 114 21.47 7.18 11.58
CA ALA A 114 22.08 8.19 10.71
C ALA A 114 22.08 9.59 11.36
N ALA A 115 21.08 9.91 12.18
CA ALA A 115 20.98 11.18 12.89
C ALA A 115 22.10 11.39 13.92
N LEU A 116 22.74 10.32 14.41
CA LEU A 116 23.92 10.41 15.28
C LEU A 116 25.15 10.99 14.56
N THR A 117 25.19 10.91 13.23
CA THR A 117 26.37 11.29 12.43
C THR A 117 26.12 12.54 11.60
N SER A 118 24.98 12.65 10.93
CA SER A 118 24.69 13.76 10.04
C SER A 118 23.20 13.95 9.80
N TYR A 119 22.74 15.20 9.94
CA TYR A 119 21.39 15.62 9.59
C TYR A 119 21.06 15.37 8.11
N LYS A 120 22.01 15.62 7.20
CA LYS A 120 21.78 15.42 5.76
C LYS A 120 21.46 13.94 5.46
N ASN A 121 22.24 13.04 6.05
CA ASN A 121 22.09 11.60 5.81
C ASN A 121 20.82 11.04 6.46
N SER A 122 20.42 11.54 7.63
CA SER A 122 19.18 11.13 8.27
C SER A 122 17.96 11.59 7.46
N LEU A 123 17.96 12.84 6.98
CA LEU A 123 16.89 13.36 6.13
C LEU A 123 16.79 12.59 4.80
N GLU A 124 17.93 12.31 4.14
CA GLU A 124 17.94 11.52 2.90
C GLU A 124 17.39 10.12 3.14
N THR A 125 17.80 9.46 4.23
CA THR A 125 17.33 8.10 4.59
C THR A 125 15.83 8.10 4.88
N ALA A 126 15.33 9.09 5.63
CA ALA A 126 13.90 9.24 5.93
C ALA A 126 13.07 9.46 4.65
N PHE A 127 13.52 10.38 3.80
CA PHE A 127 12.84 10.71 2.56
C PHE A 127 12.79 9.53 1.60
N LEU A 128 13.92 8.85 1.40
CA LEU A 128 13.99 7.66 0.56
C LEU A 128 13.14 6.51 1.11
N SER A 129 13.08 6.35 2.43
CA SER A 129 12.24 5.33 3.08
C SER A 129 10.76 5.55 2.78
N GLY A 130 10.31 6.81 2.81
CA GLY A 130 8.93 7.20 2.46
C GLY A 130 8.64 7.11 0.96
N ALA A 131 9.63 7.43 0.10
CA ALA A 131 9.48 7.40 -1.35
C ALA A 131 9.09 6.00 -1.88
N ILE A 132 9.53 4.92 -1.21
CA ILE A 132 9.22 3.53 -1.59
C ILE A 132 7.70 3.28 -1.61
N ALA A 133 6.97 3.74 -0.58
CA ALA A 133 5.52 3.56 -0.50
C ALA A 133 4.80 4.31 -1.64
N GLY A 134 5.25 5.53 -1.96
CA GLY A 134 4.70 6.32 -3.06
C GLY A 134 4.94 5.69 -4.43
N LEU A 135 6.18 5.27 -4.70
CA LEU A 135 6.57 4.63 -5.96
C LEU A 135 5.85 3.31 -6.18
N LEU A 136 5.66 2.49 -5.13
CA LEU A 136 4.89 1.25 -5.23
C LEU A 136 3.41 1.51 -5.50
N THR A 137 2.81 2.49 -4.82
CA THR A 137 1.39 2.84 -5.00
C THR A 137 1.14 3.30 -6.43
N VAL A 138 1.96 4.22 -6.94
CA VAL A 138 1.86 4.71 -8.32
C VAL A 138 2.15 3.58 -9.31
N GLY A 139 3.21 2.80 -9.08
CA GLY A 139 3.61 1.71 -9.97
C GLY A 139 2.53 0.63 -10.13
N LEU A 140 1.97 0.15 -9.01
CA LEU A 140 0.90 -0.86 -9.02
C LEU A 140 -0.40 -0.32 -9.62
N GLY A 141 -0.75 0.93 -9.32
CA GLY A 141 -1.93 1.57 -9.92
C GLY A 141 -1.80 1.72 -11.43
N LEU A 142 -0.62 2.15 -11.90
CA LEU A 142 -0.35 2.38 -13.32
C LEU A 142 -0.27 1.07 -14.11
N ILE A 143 0.38 0.02 -13.56
CA ILE A 143 0.39 -1.32 -14.16
C ILE A 143 -1.02 -1.90 -14.21
N GLY A 144 -1.77 -1.83 -13.11
CA GLY A 144 -3.14 -2.35 -13.04
C GLY A 144 -4.07 -1.68 -14.04
N ALA A 145 -4.07 -0.34 -14.07
CA ALA A 145 -4.86 0.44 -15.02
C ALA A 145 -4.48 0.13 -16.48
N THR A 146 -3.18 0.09 -16.78
CA THR A 146 -2.70 -0.16 -18.15
C THR A 146 -3.01 -1.59 -18.60
N ALA A 147 -2.87 -2.58 -17.71
CA ALA A 147 -3.20 -3.97 -18.01
C ALA A 147 -4.70 -4.13 -18.33
N ILE A 148 -5.59 -3.48 -17.57
CA ILE A 148 -7.03 -3.47 -17.85
C ILE A 148 -7.32 -2.86 -19.24
N PHE A 149 -6.66 -1.75 -19.58
CA PHE A 149 -6.79 -1.13 -20.90
C PHE A 149 -6.31 -2.01 -22.05
N LEU A 150 -5.19 -2.72 -21.88
CA LEU A 150 -4.62 -3.59 -22.91
C LEU A 150 -5.45 -4.86 -23.13
N LEU A 151 -6.05 -5.41 -22.08
CA LEU A 151 -6.82 -6.65 -22.16
C LEU A 151 -8.26 -6.45 -22.61
N PHE A 152 -8.91 -5.36 -22.21
CA PHE A 152 -10.36 -5.19 -22.35
C PHE A 152 -10.79 -4.04 -23.27
N GLY A 153 -9.85 -3.25 -23.78
CA GLY A 153 -10.09 -2.26 -24.85
C GLY A 153 -11.30 -1.36 -24.58
N SER A 154 -12.38 -1.54 -25.36
CA SER A 154 -13.62 -0.75 -25.27
C SER A 154 -14.36 -0.86 -23.94
N ASP A 155 -14.24 -1.98 -23.22
CA ASP A 155 -14.87 -2.18 -21.91
C ASP A 155 -13.98 -1.78 -20.74
N ALA A 156 -12.71 -1.42 -21.00
CA ALA A 156 -11.73 -1.09 -19.98
C ALA A 156 -12.21 0.04 -19.06
N THR A 157 -12.87 1.07 -19.58
CA THR A 157 -13.38 2.19 -18.78
C THR A 157 -14.35 1.73 -17.69
N LYS A 158 -15.21 0.75 -18.00
CA LYS A 158 -16.17 0.19 -17.03
C LYS A 158 -15.44 -0.61 -15.96
N LEU A 159 -14.46 -1.43 -16.37
CA LEU A 159 -13.68 -2.28 -15.47
C LEU A 159 -12.74 -1.48 -14.57
N LEU A 160 -12.23 -0.35 -15.06
CA LEU A 160 -11.39 0.58 -14.31
C LEU A 160 -12.14 1.17 -13.10
N VAL A 161 -13.46 1.35 -13.20
CA VAL A 161 -14.30 1.77 -12.06
C VAL A 161 -14.19 0.75 -10.93
N GLY A 162 -14.28 -0.54 -11.25
CA GLY A 162 -14.10 -1.61 -10.27
C GLY A 162 -12.72 -1.54 -9.61
N PHE A 163 -11.65 -1.47 -10.42
CA PHE A 163 -10.28 -1.37 -9.92
C PHE A 163 -10.04 -0.14 -9.03
N GLY A 164 -10.46 1.04 -9.49
CA GLY A 164 -10.33 2.29 -8.74
C GLY A 164 -11.15 2.31 -7.45
N PHE A 165 -12.37 1.75 -7.48
CA PHE A 165 -13.20 1.61 -6.30
C PHE A 165 -12.55 0.68 -5.27
N GLY A 166 -12.01 -0.47 -5.69
CA GLY A 166 -11.33 -1.41 -4.80
C GLY A 166 -10.09 -0.80 -4.14
N GLY A 167 -9.24 -0.15 -4.94
CA GLY A 167 -8.04 0.51 -4.41
C GLY A 167 -8.37 1.63 -3.41
N SER A 168 -9.40 2.44 -3.72
CA SER A 168 -9.83 3.55 -2.85
C SER A 168 -10.48 3.06 -1.56
N LEU A 169 -11.25 1.98 -1.61
CA LEU A 169 -11.86 1.36 -0.44
C LEU A 169 -10.78 0.89 0.54
N ALA A 170 -9.80 0.12 0.05
CA ALA A 170 -8.69 -0.35 0.88
C ALA A 170 -7.90 0.82 1.48
N ALA A 171 -7.63 1.86 0.69
CA ALA A 171 -6.95 3.07 1.15
C ALA A 171 -7.75 3.81 2.24
N LEU A 172 -9.07 3.93 2.09
CA LEU A 172 -9.95 4.55 3.08
C LEU A 172 -9.84 3.86 4.44
N PHE A 173 -9.97 2.54 4.47
CA PHE A 173 -9.90 1.77 5.71
C PHE A 173 -8.49 1.82 6.32
N MET A 174 -7.43 1.67 5.52
CA MET A 174 -6.05 1.80 6.00
C MET A 174 -5.81 3.16 6.66
N ARG A 175 -6.33 4.24 6.06
CA ARG A 175 -6.14 5.61 6.59
C ARG A 175 -7.01 5.89 7.82
N VAL A 176 -8.29 5.55 7.78
CA VAL A 176 -9.22 5.82 8.89
C VAL A 176 -8.93 4.90 10.06
N GLY A 177 -8.85 3.59 9.81
CA GLY A 177 -8.52 2.61 10.84
C GLY A 177 -7.13 2.85 11.43
N GLY A 178 -6.14 3.16 10.59
CA GLY A 178 -4.78 3.42 11.04
C GLY A 178 -4.71 4.71 11.84
N GLY A 179 -5.40 5.76 11.39
CA GLY A 179 -5.49 7.03 12.09
C GLY A 179 -6.07 6.88 13.49
N ILE A 180 -7.19 6.15 13.63
CA ILE A 180 -7.80 5.86 14.94
C ILE A 180 -6.83 5.10 15.84
N TYR A 181 -6.20 4.04 15.32
CA TYR A 181 -5.23 3.24 16.08
C TYR A 181 -4.07 4.10 16.60
N THR A 182 -3.44 4.89 15.71
CA THR A 182 -2.31 5.72 16.09
C THR A 182 -2.70 6.84 17.04
N LYS A 183 -3.86 7.49 16.85
CA LYS A 183 -4.26 8.64 17.68
C LYS A 183 -4.74 8.23 19.06
N ALA A 184 -5.39 7.08 19.19
CA ALA A 184 -5.73 6.53 20.50
C ALA A 184 -4.47 6.21 21.32
N ALA A 185 -3.44 5.65 20.68
CA ALA A 185 -2.16 5.37 21.32
C ALA A 185 -1.41 6.66 21.71
N ASP A 186 -1.35 7.63 20.80
CA ASP A 186 -0.72 8.95 20.99
C ASP A 186 -1.30 9.68 22.21
N VAL A 187 -2.62 9.86 22.24
CA VAL A 187 -3.32 10.54 23.35
C VAL A 187 -3.21 9.75 24.66
N GLY A 188 -3.28 8.42 24.60
CA GLY A 188 -3.14 7.58 25.79
C GLY A 188 -1.76 7.66 26.42
N ALA A 189 -0.70 7.69 25.60
CA ALA A 189 0.67 7.83 26.07
C ALA A 189 0.92 9.23 26.66
N ASP A 190 0.49 10.29 25.96
CA ASP A 190 0.69 11.68 26.37
C ASP A 190 -0.07 12.06 27.66
N LEU A 191 -1.17 11.38 27.98
CA LEU A 191 -1.94 11.65 29.20
C LEU A 191 -1.40 10.94 30.45
N VAL A 192 -0.67 9.84 30.28
CA VAL A 192 -0.17 9.01 31.39
C VAL A 192 1.30 9.29 31.69
N GLY A 193 2.09 9.63 30.68
CA GLY A 193 3.51 10.00 30.81
C GLY A 193 3.71 11.39 31.40
#